data_AF-X1SAT3-F1
#
_entry.id   AF-X1SAT3-F1
#
_cell.length_a   1.000
_cell.length_b   1.000
_cell.length_c   1.000
_cell.angle_alpha   90.00
_cell.angle_beta   90.00
_cell.angle_gamma   90.00
#
_symmetry.space_group_name_H-M   'P 1'
#
loop_
_entity.id
_entity.type
_entity.pdbx_description
1 polymer ?
#
loop_
_entity_poly.entity_id
_entity_poly.type
_entity_poly.pdbx_seq_one_letter_code
_entity_poly.pdbx_strand_id
1 'polypeptide(L)'
;PMLIAANKIDVEGAEEHFEKLKKDFPKKKFVPCSAEAELALRKAEADGIIEYIPGDSDFKMLKADVPEKQKKALEWVREHILAKWKSTGVQEAINKTFFELLNLIVVYPVEDATKWVSGKGNVLPDAHLLPNGATAYDLAVKIHSSFGERFIAAVDCRTGQKIGKETQLKNNDVVKIQLSH
;
A
#
# COMPACT_ATOMS: atom_id res chain seq x y z
N PRO A 1 6.73 12.79 13.49
CA PRO A 1 5.41 13.15 12.89
C PRO A 1 4.39 12.04 13.23
N MET A 2 3.10 12.33 13.39
CA MET A 2 2.08 11.35 13.83
C MET A 2 0.80 11.48 13.01
N LEU A 3 0.21 10.35 12.62
CA LEU A 3 -1.09 10.25 11.97
C LEU A 3 -2.06 9.53 12.91
N ILE A 4 -3.29 10.01 13.01
CA ILE A 4 -4.32 9.48 13.92
C ILE A 4 -5.39 8.78 13.09
N ALA A 5 -5.54 7.46 13.31
CA ALA A 5 -6.67 6.70 12.79
C ALA A 5 -7.90 6.95 13.69
N ALA A 6 -8.86 7.73 13.20
CA ALA A 6 -10.12 8.02 13.89
C ALA A 6 -11.09 6.85 13.67
N ASN A 7 -10.94 5.82 14.50
CA ASN A 7 -11.71 4.58 14.39
C ASN A 7 -13.19 4.75 14.80
N LYS A 8 -14.04 3.81 14.37
CA LYS A 8 -15.49 3.73 14.63
C LYS A 8 -16.36 4.69 13.81
N ILE A 9 -15.99 4.95 12.55
CA ILE A 9 -16.83 5.74 11.63
C ILE A 9 -18.14 5.03 11.23
N ASP A 10 -18.26 3.76 11.60
CA ASP A 10 -19.45 2.92 11.46
C ASP A 10 -20.56 3.20 12.49
N VAL A 11 -20.26 3.97 13.55
CA VAL A 11 -21.23 4.30 14.60
C VAL A 11 -22.05 5.55 14.23
N GLU A 12 -23.32 5.58 14.64
CA GLU A 12 -24.18 6.75 14.47
C GLU A 12 -23.56 8.02 15.10
N GLY A 13 -23.65 9.15 14.41
CA GLY A 13 -23.05 10.42 14.82
C GLY A 13 -21.53 10.52 14.63
N ALA A 14 -20.84 9.45 14.20
CA ALA A 14 -19.38 9.47 14.06
C ALA A 14 -18.87 10.51 13.05
N GLU A 15 -19.63 10.81 12.00
CA GLU A 15 -19.28 11.85 11.02
C GLU A 15 -19.21 13.24 11.66
N GLU A 16 -20.20 13.62 12.46
CA GLU A 16 -20.19 14.91 13.15
C GLU A 16 -19.04 15.00 14.16
N HIS A 17 -18.79 13.91 14.89
CA HIS A 17 -17.67 13.82 15.82
C HIS A 17 -16.32 13.92 15.10
N PHE A 18 -16.18 13.30 13.93
CA PHE A 18 -14.98 13.36 13.12
C PHE A 18 -14.72 14.77 12.59
N GLU A 19 -15.76 15.46 12.11
CA GLU A 19 -15.65 16.85 11.66
C GLU A 19 -15.33 17.81 12.81
N LYS A 20 -15.91 17.61 14.01
CA LYS A 20 -15.52 18.35 15.22
C LYS A 20 -14.04 18.09 15.57
N LEU A 21 -13.61 16.84 15.56
CA LEU A 21 -12.22 16.45 15.85
C LEU A 21 -11.21 17.14 14.92
N LYS A 22 -11.51 17.23 13.63
CA LYS A 22 -10.67 17.97 12.66
C LYS A 22 -10.59 19.46 12.99
N LYS A 23 -11.72 20.07 13.37
CA LYS A 23 -11.82 21.51 13.70
C LYS A 23 -11.06 21.85 14.97
N ASP A 24 -11.16 21.00 15.99
CA ASP A 24 -10.50 21.20 17.29
C ASP A 24 -8.98 21.01 17.20
N PHE A 25 -8.52 20.17 16.27
CA PHE A 25 -7.10 19.84 16.10
C PHE A 25 -6.59 20.02 14.66
N PRO A 26 -6.59 21.24 14.10
CA PRO A 26 -6.31 21.49 12.69
C PRO A 26 -4.87 21.17 12.27
N LYS A 27 -3.94 21.06 13.22
CA LYS A 27 -2.53 20.71 12.99
C LYS A 27 -2.27 19.19 12.97
N LYS A 28 -3.26 18.37 13.33
CA LYS A 28 -3.13 16.91 13.36
C LYS A 28 -3.64 16.33 12.06
N LYS A 29 -3.00 15.25 11.61
CA LYS A 29 -3.47 14.47 10.46
C LYS A 29 -4.38 13.35 10.95
N PHE A 30 -5.60 13.32 10.43
CA PHE A 30 -6.59 12.29 10.75
C PHE A 30 -6.95 11.48 9.52
N VAL A 31 -7.21 10.19 9.72
CA VAL A 31 -7.82 9.30 8.73
C VAL A 31 -9.06 8.67 9.36
N PRO A 32 -10.26 8.82 8.77
CA PRO A 32 -11.47 8.19 9.27
C PRO A 32 -11.36 6.68 9.02
N CYS A 33 -11.56 5.84 10.05
CA CYS A 33 -11.43 4.39 9.90
C CYS A 33 -12.59 3.60 10.52
N SER A 34 -12.90 2.43 9.94
CA SER A 34 -13.69 1.37 10.57
C SER A 34 -12.90 0.07 10.55
N ALA A 35 -12.24 -0.23 11.66
CA ALA A 35 -11.50 -1.49 11.82
C ALA A 35 -12.42 -2.72 11.83
N GLU A 36 -13.66 -2.56 12.29
CA GLU A 36 -14.66 -3.63 12.30
C GLU A 36 -15.13 -3.98 10.89
N ALA A 37 -15.42 -2.97 10.07
CA ALA A 37 -15.74 -3.17 8.66
C ALA A 37 -14.58 -3.84 7.91
N GLU A 38 -13.34 -3.38 8.10
CA GLU A 38 -12.16 -4.00 7.49
C GLU A 38 -12.02 -5.47 7.90
N LEU A 39 -12.14 -5.77 9.19
CA LEU A 39 -12.04 -7.14 9.69
C LEU A 39 -13.13 -8.04 9.10
N ALA A 40 -14.36 -7.53 8.95
CA ALA A 40 -15.47 -8.27 8.35
C ALA A 40 -15.19 -8.59 6.86
N LEU A 41 -14.71 -7.61 6.08
CA LEU A 41 -14.37 -7.80 4.67
C LEU A 41 -13.20 -8.78 4.52
N ARG A 42 -12.13 -8.65 5.32
CA ARG A 42 -10.97 -9.56 5.27
C ARG A 42 -11.33 -10.99 5.62
N LYS A 43 -12.24 -11.21 6.59
CA LYS A 43 -12.76 -12.55 6.91
C LYS A 43 -13.59 -13.14 5.77
N ALA A 44 -14.50 -12.35 5.20
CA ALA A 44 -15.32 -12.81 4.08
C ALA A 44 -14.46 -13.14 2.83
N GLU A 45 -13.38 -12.40 2.60
CA GLU A 45 -12.41 -12.68 1.54
C GLU A 45 -11.64 -13.97 1.81
N ALA A 46 -11.14 -14.15 3.04
CA ALA A 46 -10.46 -15.39 3.44
C ALA A 46 -11.36 -16.64 3.33
N ASP A 47 -12.67 -16.50 3.55
CA ASP A 47 -13.66 -17.58 3.39
C ASP A 47 -14.09 -17.80 1.92
N GLY A 48 -13.51 -17.04 0.98
CA GLY A 48 -13.81 -17.09 -0.45
C GLY A 48 -15.25 -16.70 -0.76
N ILE A 49 -15.86 -15.86 0.06
CA ILE A 49 -17.24 -15.35 -0.12
C ILE A 49 -17.22 -14.13 -1.03
N ILE A 50 -16.21 -13.28 -0.87
CA ILE A 50 -16.00 -12.07 -1.65
C ILE A 50 -14.57 -12.03 -2.21
N GLU A 51 -14.40 -11.27 -3.28
CA GLU A 51 -13.11 -10.80 -3.78
C GLU A 51 -12.98 -9.34 -3.32
N TYR A 52 -12.01 -9.06 -2.44
CA TYR A 52 -11.79 -7.75 -1.85
C TYR A 52 -10.30 -7.46 -1.69
N ILE A 53 -9.86 -6.29 -2.16
CA ILE A 53 -8.51 -5.79 -1.94
C ILE A 53 -8.58 -4.73 -0.82
N PRO A 54 -7.74 -4.83 0.23
CA PRO A 54 -7.73 -3.85 1.31
C PRO A 54 -7.59 -2.41 0.80
N GLY A 55 -8.48 -1.53 1.25
CA GLY A 55 -8.52 -0.13 0.81
C GLY A 55 -9.37 0.14 -0.42
N ASP A 56 -9.91 -0.88 -1.09
CA ASP A 56 -10.85 -0.68 -2.20
C ASP A 56 -12.17 -0.09 -1.72
N SER A 57 -12.82 0.63 -2.64
CA SER A 57 -14.14 1.24 -2.42
C SER A 57 -15.30 0.28 -2.64
N ASP A 58 -15.04 -0.95 -3.03
CA ASP A 58 -16.05 -1.99 -3.20
C ASP A 58 -15.40 -3.39 -3.11
N PHE A 59 -16.23 -4.43 -3.12
CA PHE A 59 -15.85 -5.83 -3.23
C PHE A 59 -16.78 -6.55 -4.21
N LYS A 60 -16.37 -7.70 -4.73
CA LYS A 60 -17.20 -8.53 -5.61
C LYS A 60 -17.68 -9.77 -4.87
N MET A 61 -18.97 -10.09 -4.97
CA MET A 61 -19.51 -11.34 -4.41
C MET A 61 -19.09 -12.52 -5.28
N LEU A 62 -18.49 -13.54 -4.67
CA LEU A 62 -18.10 -14.79 -5.34
C LEU A 62 -19.12 -15.91 -5.11
N LYS A 63 -19.78 -15.92 -3.94
CA LYS A 63 -20.82 -16.89 -3.58
C LYS A 63 -22.18 -16.22 -3.53
N ALA A 64 -23.18 -16.87 -4.12
CA ALA A 64 -24.58 -16.45 -4.02
C ALA A 64 -25.26 -17.01 -2.76
N ASP A 65 -24.79 -18.16 -2.26
CA ASP A 65 -25.36 -18.85 -1.10
C ASP A 65 -24.58 -18.50 0.17
N VAL A 66 -24.86 -17.31 0.69
CA VAL A 66 -24.27 -16.76 1.92
C VAL A 66 -25.39 -16.58 2.94
N PRO A 67 -25.18 -16.89 4.23
CA PRO A 67 -26.20 -16.66 5.25
C PRO A 67 -26.73 -15.23 5.20
N GLU A 68 -28.06 -15.07 5.23
CA GLU A 68 -28.74 -13.78 5.06
C GLU A 68 -28.21 -12.70 6.01
N LYS A 69 -27.87 -13.06 7.25
CA LYS A 69 -27.26 -12.14 8.23
C LYS A 69 -25.92 -11.60 7.76
N GLN A 70 -25.08 -12.46 7.19
CA GLN A 70 -23.76 -12.09 6.70
C GLN A 70 -23.86 -11.26 5.42
N LYS A 71 -24.78 -11.62 4.51
CA LYS A 71 -25.07 -10.83 3.31
C LYS A 71 -25.51 -9.41 3.67
N LYS A 72 -26.46 -9.27 4.61
CA LYS A 72 -26.90 -7.96 5.12
C LYS A 72 -25.78 -7.15 5.75
N ALA A 73 -24.89 -7.79 6.51
CA ALA A 73 -23.75 -7.11 7.11
C ALA A 73 -22.77 -6.58 6.04
N LEU A 74 -22.48 -7.37 5.00
CA LEU A 74 -21.62 -6.96 3.89
C LEU A 74 -22.25 -5.82 3.06
N GLU A 75 -23.55 -5.91 2.77
CA GLU A 75 -24.30 -4.85 2.09
C GLU A 75 -24.32 -3.56 2.92
N TRP A 76 -24.52 -3.68 4.24
CA TRP A 76 -24.46 -2.54 5.15
C TRP A 76 -23.08 -1.86 5.10
N VAL A 77 -21.99 -2.62 5.16
CA VAL A 77 -20.62 -2.09 5.04
C VAL A 77 -20.41 -1.39 3.70
N ARG A 78 -20.88 -1.98 2.59
CA ARG A 78 -20.79 -1.38 1.26
C ARG A 78 -21.49 -0.02 1.20
N GLU A 79 -22.71 0.07 1.71
CA GLU A 79 -23.54 1.28 1.62
C GLU A 79 -23.10 2.37 2.61
N HIS A 80 -22.84 2.01 3.86
CA HIS A 80 -22.63 2.98 4.94
C HIS A 80 -21.16 3.36 5.11
N ILE A 81 -20.23 2.47 4.76
CA ILE A 81 -18.79 2.70 4.90
C ILE A 81 -18.17 2.97 3.54
N LEU A 82 -18.18 2.00 2.62
CA LEU A 82 -17.40 2.09 1.39
C LEU A 82 -17.95 3.15 0.42
N ALA A 83 -19.26 3.21 0.20
CA ALA A 83 -19.85 4.21 -0.70
C ALA A 83 -19.63 5.65 -0.20
N LYS A 84 -19.73 5.84 1.13
CA LYS A 84 -19.61 7.13 1.81
C LYS A 84 -18.17 7.60 1.96
N TRP A 85 -17.30 6.74 2.49
CA TRP A 85 -15.91 7.08 2.86
C TRP A 85 -14.87 6.63 1.82
N LYS A 86 -15.30 5.96 0.74
CA LYS A 86 -14.45 5.39 -0.33
C LYS A 86 -13.52 4.26 0.08
N SER A 87 -13.31 4.04 1.37
CA SER A 87 -12.61 2.87 1.91
C SER A 87 -13.01 2.68 3.37
N THR A 88 -12.51 1.61 3.99
CA THR A 88 -12.58 1.42 5.45
C THR A 88 -11.61 2.33 6.22
N GLY A 89 -10.71 3.04 5.52
CA GLY A 89 -9.71 3.93 6.10
C GLY A 89 -8.47 3.26 6.71
N VAL A 90 -8.51 1.94 6.97
CA VAL A 90 -7.39 1.23 7.59
C VAL A 90 -6.17 1.22 6.66
N GLN A 91 -6.34 0.75 5.41
CA GLN A 91 -5.26 0.75 4.43
C GLN A 91 -4.83 2.17 4.07
N GLU A 92 -5.75 3.13 4.03
CA GLU A 92 -5.44 4.54 3.81
C GLU A 92 -4.53 5.11 4.91
N ALA A 93 -4.80 4.80 6.18
CA ALA A 93 -3.98 5.24 7.31
C ALA A 93 -2.55 4.68 7.22
N ILE A 94 -2.41 3.42 6.80
CA ILE A 94 -1.12 2.78 6.58
C ILE A 94 -0.38 3.46 5.42
N ASN A 95 -1.04 3.63 4.27
CA ASN A 95 -0.47 4.26 3.09
C ASN A 95 0.00 5.68 3.39
N LYS A 96 -0.85 6.50 4.01
CA LYS A 96 -0.49 7.88 4.40
C LYS A 96 0.67 7.92 5.39
N THR A 97 0.78 6.94 6.27
CA THR A 97 1.92 6.83 7.18
C THR A 97 3.22 6.62 6.39
N PHE A 98 3.27 5.66 5.47
CA PHE A 98 4.48 5.41 4.69
C PHE A 98 4.80 6.56 3.72
N PHE A 99 3.82 7.00 2.93
CA PHE A 99 4.06 7.93 1.83
C PHE A 99 4.07 9.41 2.27
N GLU A 100 3.17 9.83 3.17
CA GLU A 100 3.10 11.24 3.56
C GLU A 100 3.87 11.56 4.85
N LEU A 101 3.87 10.64 5.81
CA LEU A 101 4.45 10.89 7.13
C LEU A 101 5.94 10.59 7.15
N LEU A 102 6.31 9.45 6.58
CA LEU A 102 7.69 8.98 6.49
C LEU A 102 8.36 9.36 5.16
N ASN A 103 7.59 9.91 4.20
CA ASN A 103 8.06 10.30 2.88
C ASN A 103 8.88 9.17 2.22
N LEU A 104 8.32 7.95 2.24
CA LEU A 104 8.93 6.80 1.59
C LEU A 104 8.49 6.69 0.14
N ILE A 105 9.31 6.02 -0.66
CA ILE A 105 9.04 5.59 -2.01
C ILE A 105 9.09 4.06 -2.07
N VAL A 106 8.29 3.47 -2.96
CA VAL A 106 8.37 2.04 -3.28
C VAL A 106 9.21 1.88 -4.55
N VAL A 107 10.17 0.98 -4.51
CA VAL A 107 11.01 0.62 -5.66
C VAL A 107 11.01 -0.89 -5.84
N TYR A 108 10.95 -1.33 -7.09
CA TYR A 108 10.83 -2.74 -7.48
C TYR A 108 12.12 -3.23 -8.12
N PRO A 109 12.97 -3.98 -7.40
CA PRO A 109 14.15 -4.58 -8.01
C PRO A 109 13.77 -5.77 -8.89
N VAL A 110 14.43 -5.91 -10.03
CA VAL A 110 14.23 -7.02 -10.97
C VAL A 110 15.56 -7.56 -11.49
N GLU A 111 15.57 -8.83 -11.91
CA GLU A 111 16.75 -9.44 -12.54
C GLU A 111 16.73 -9.27 -14.06
N ASP A 112 15.54 -9.27 -14.69
CA ASP A 112 15.34 -9.01 -16.11
C ASP A 112 14.74 -7.62 -16.33
N ALA A 113 15.46 -6.76 -17.04
CA ALA A 113 15.05 -5.37 -17.29
C ALA A 113 13.96 -5.22 -18.36
N THR A 114 13.75 -6.24 -19.21
CA THR A 114 12.77 -6.20 -20.30
C THR A 114 11.45 -6.81 -19.85
N LYS A 115 11.52 -7.95 -19.13
CA LYS A 115 10.34 -8.69 -18.66
C LYS A 115 9.91 -8.33 -17.25
N TRP A 116 10.75 -7.59 -16.52
CA TRP A 116 10.54 -7.22 -15.11
C TRP A 116 10.31 -8.44 -14.22
N VAL A 117 11.06 -9.51 -14.47
CA VAL A 117 10.97 -10.77 -13.71
C VAL A 117 12.21 -11.02 -12.85
N SER A 118 12.03 -11.84 -11.83
CA SER A 118 13.13 -12.53 -11.13
C SER A 118 13.71 -13.67 -11.98
N GLY A 119 14.84 -14.24 -11.53
CA GLY A 119 15.43 -15.45 -12.12
C GLY A 119 14.51 -16.67 -12.08
N LYS A 120 13.47 -16.66 -11.22
CA LYS A 120 12.42 -17.69 -11.15
C LYS A 120 11.22 -17.42 -12.07
N GLY A 121 11.22 -16.30 -12.80
CA GLY A 121 10.13 -15.92 -13.71
C GLY A 121 8.97 -15.15 -13.04
N ASN A 122 9.04 -14.87 -11.74
CA ASN A 122 8.01 -14.06 -11.06
C ASN A 122 8.11 -12.60 -11.50
N VAL A 123 7.02 -12.00 -11.98
CA VAL A 123 6.91 -10.59 -12.36
C VAL A 123 6.90 -9.70 -11.12
N LEU A 124 7.74 -8.66 -11.10
CA LEU A 124 7.91 -7.72 -9.98
C LEU A 124 7.99 -8.44 -8.63
N PRO A 125 9.06 -9.24 -8.42
CA PRO A 125 9.11 -10.20 -7.32
C PRO A 125 9.07 -9.55 -5.93
N ASP A 126 9.64 -8.35 -5.80
CA ASP A 126 9.83 -7.67 -4.53
C ASP A 126 9.47 -6.18 -4.66
N ALA A 127 9.05 -5.58 -3.54
CA ALA A 127 8.77 -4.16 -3.40
C ALA A 127 9.46 -3.63 -2.14
N HIS A 128 10.44 -2.74 -2.31
CA HIS A 128 11.17 -2.16 -1.19
C HIS A 128 10.72 -0.73 -0.90
N LEU A 129 10.48 -0.46 0.38
CA LEU A 129 10.30 0.90 0.90
C LEU A 129 11.66 1.52 1.21
N LEU A 130 11.92 2.68 0.60
CA LEU A 130 13.11 3.49 0.79
C LEU A 130 12.71 4.94 1.13
N PRO A 131 13.52 5.70 1.87
CA PRO A 131 13.31 7.13 2.02
C PRO A 131 13.32 7.83 0.65
N ASN A 132 12.48 8.85 0.48
CA ASN A 132 12.54 9.71 -0.70
C ASN A 132 13.93 10.38 -0.78
N GLY A 133 14.52 10.37 -1.98
CA GLY A 133 15.91 10.77 -2.22
C GLY A 133 16.92 9.64 -2.10
N ALA A 134 16.50 8.42 -1.73
CA ALA A 134 17.35 7.24 -1.78
C ALA A 134 17.84 6.96 -3.21
N THR A 135 19.02 6.37 -3.30
CA THR A 135 19.74 6.13 -4.55
C THR A 135 19.68 4.67 -5.00
N ALA A 136 20.12 4.40 -6.24
CA ALA A 136 20.30 3.03 -6.73
C ALA A 136 21.22 2.19 -5.82
N TYR A 137 22.20 2.81 -5.16
CA TYR A 137 23.03 2.15 -4.17
C TYR A 137 22.28 1.76 -2.90
N ASP A 138 21.46 2.67 -2.38
CA ASP A 138 20.68 2.42 -1.16
C ASP A 138 19.72 1.25 -1.37
N LEU A 139 19.15 1.13 -2.58
CA LEU A 139 18.38 -0.05 -2.98
C LEU A 139 19.24 -1.33 -2.95
N ALA A 140 20.47 -1.28 -3.48
CA ALA A 140 21.37 -2.44 -3.46
C ALA A 140 21.65 -2.91 -2.04
N VAL A 141 22.02 -1.99 -1.15
CA VAL A 141 22.29 -2.27 0.27
C VAL A 141 21.03 -2.77 0.99
N LYS A 142 19.85 -2.23 0.64
CA LYS A 142 18.55 -2.64 1.19
C LYS A 142 18.21 -4.10 0.86
N ILE A 143 18.57 -4.55 -0.35
CA ILE A 143 18.39 -5.95 -0.77
C ILE A 143 19.37 -6.84 0.00
N HIS A 144 20.67 -6.53 -0.05
CA HIS A 144 21.69 -7.23 0.71
C HIS A 144 22.96 -6.38 0.82
N SER A 145 23.63 -6.37 1.97
CA SER A 145 24.83 -5.53 2.18
C SER A 145 25.95 -5.79 1.15
N SER A 146 26.17 -7.05 0.78
CA SER A 146 27.18 -7.43 -0.24
C SER A 146 26.89 -6.88 -1.65
N PHE A 147 25.63 -6.52 -1.96
CA PHE A 147 25.28 -5.93 -3.25
C PHE A 147 25.80 -4.49 -3.34
N GLY A 148 25.87 -3.79 -2.20
CA GLY A 148 26.51 -2.48 -2.13
C GLY A 148 27.99 -2.56 -2.47
N GLU A 149 28.73 -3.50 -1.89
CA GLU A 149 30.17 -3.67 -2.14
C GLU A 149 30.48 -4.02 -3.60
N ARG A 150 29.60 -4.81 -4.22
CA ARG A 150 29.73 -5.28 -5.60
C ARG A 150 29.01 -4.38 -6.62
N PHE A 151 28.45 -3.24 -6.22
CA PHE A 151 27.64 -2.41 -7.11
C PHE A 151 28.49 -1.83 -8.25
N ILE A 152 28.13 -2.15 -9.49
CA ILE A 152 28.74 -1.53 -10.68
C ILE A 152 27.85 -0.42 -11.20
N ALA A 153 26.58 -0.73 -11.42
CA ALA A 153 25.60 0.17 -12.01
C ALA A 153 24.19 -0.36 -11.76
N ALA A 154 23.19 0.41 -12.16
CA ALA A 154 21.83 -0.10 -12.29
C ALA A 154 21.24 0.30 -13.64
N VAL A 155 20.09 -0.27 -13.97
CA VAL A 155 19.31 0.06 -15.16
C VAL A 155 17.92 0.43 -14.71
N ASP A 156 17.44 1.58 -15.14
CA ASP A 156 16.02 1.92 -15.08
C ASP A 156 15.29 1.10 -16.15
N CYS A 157 14.49 0.13 -15.70
CA CYS A 157 13.83 -0.82 -16.59
C CYS A 157 12.65 -0.21 -17.37
N ARG A 158 12.20 0.99 -17.01
CA ARG A 158 11.15 1.70 -17.77
C ARG A 158 11.74 2.43 -18.98
N THR A 159 12.90 3.06 -18.80
CA THR A 159 13.57 3.83 -19.86
C THR A 159 14.63 3.03 -20.61
N GLY A 160 15.08 1.91 -20.04
CA GLY A 160 16.21 1.12 -20.54
C GLY A 160 17.56 1.80 -20.32
N GLN A 161 17.60 2.93 -19.61
CA GLN A 161 18.82 3.69 -19.41
C GLN A 161 19.65 3.15 -18.25
N LYS A 162 20.98 3.15 -18.44
CA LYS A 162 21.91 2.84 -17.36
C LYS A 162 21.98 4.03 -16.41
N ILE A 163 21.76 3.76 -15.13
CA ILE A 163 21.80 4.75 -14.05
C ILE A 163 22.99 4.48 -13.12
N GLY A 164 23.51 5.57 -12.54
CA GLY A 164 24.67 5.54 -11.67
C GLY A 164 24.30 5.21 -10.23
N LYS A 165 25.33 4.99 -9.42
CA LYS A 165 25.23 4.73 -7.98
C LYS A 165 24.43 5.81 -7.24
N GLU A 166 24.70 7.08 -7.57
CA GLU A 166 24.13 8.27 -6.93
C GLU A 166 22.79 8.70 -7.54
N THR A 167 22.27 7.98 -8.54
CA THR A 167 20.99 8.33 -9.16
C THR A 167 19.87 8.14 -8.15
N GLN A 168 19.16 9.23 -7.83
CA GLN A 168 18.00 9.21 -6.96
C GLN A 168 16.84 8.49 -7.63
N LEU A 169 16.24 7.57 -6.87
CA LEU A 169 15.11 6.77 -7.29
C LEU A 169 13.81 7.52 -7.02
N LYS A 170 12.81 7.23 -7.84
CA LYS A 170 11.46 7.76 -7.73
C LYS A 170 10.48 6.67 -7.32
N ASN A 171 9.33 7.10 -6.84
CA ASN A 171 8.26 6.17 -6.47
C ASN A 171 7.82 5.37 -7.69
N ASN A 172 7.71 4.05 -7.50
CA ASN A 172 7.40 3.03 -8.49
C ASN A 172 8.47 2.79 -9.56
N ASP A 173 9.72 3.20 -9.32
CA ASP A 173 10.83 2.81 -10.20
C ASP A 173 11.00 1.29 -10.23
N VAL A 174 11.34 0.78 -11.42
CA VAL A 174 11.68 -0.63 -11.63
C VAL A 174 13.15 -0.67 -12.00
N VAL A 175 13.97 -1.32 -11.17
CA VAL A 175 15.42 -1.17 -11.23
C VAL A 175 16.11 -2.53 -11.28
N LYS A 176 16.99 -2.71 -12.27
CA LYS A 176 17.90 -3.85 -12.31
C LYS A 176 19.26 -3.46 -11.79
N ILE A 177 19.74 -4.12 -10.74
CA ILE A 177 21.08 -3.89 -10.19
C ILE A 177 22.10 -4.76 -10.92
N GLN A 178 23.22 -4.17 -11.31
CA GLN A 178 24.35 -4.85 -11.93
C GLN A 178 25.49 -4.94 -10.91
N LEU A 179 25.89 -6.18 -10.61
CA LEU A 179 26.93 -6.49 -9.64
C LEU A 179 28.21 -6.96 -10.35
N SER A 180 29.36 -6.66 -9.76
CA SER A 180 30.63 -7.25 -10.15
C SER A 180 30.65 -8.74 -9.83
N HIS A 181 31.40 -9.51 -10.61
CA HIS A 181 31.65 -10.92 -10.33
C HIS A 181 32.35 -11.12 -8.98
#